data_AF-A0A7S2MLV1-F1
#
_entry.id   AF-A0A7S2MLV1-F1
#
_cell.length_a   1.000
_cell.length_b   1.000
_cell.length_c   1.000
_cell.angle_alpha   90.00
_cell.angle_beta   90.00
_cell.angle_gamma   90.00
#
_symmetry.space_group_name_H-M   'P 1'
#
loop_
_entity.id
_entity.type
_entity.pdbx_description
1 polymer ?
#
loop_
_entity_poly.entity_id
_entity_poly.type
_entity_poly.pdbx_seq_one_letter_code
_entity_poly.pdbx_strand_id
1 'polypeptide(L)'
;ECSRVFTNLKNVEEASCVATQWQESSVEYTVTFNEWPMFPEENNIHSHTGNPPISSFTCDISDVSGTDVSCRISDVVNENTKEYVYCGGRGKCDFETGDCACFDGFAGQACTVSTYYLAKSNTLPGAYIENTGLDFLGNMLELRTAKESATDFNMIRCVAGEITVFNVRGDGEMRIKNLVTDEGMTIEAGGLLVRNGGVTVADDGMYVENTNNLKVLELVASNPDYTSKVLSIVADSSDLEKFSLIEAGSEASKVFTVRGDGKTTIKSGGLLVTSGGGTITAGGLL
;
A
#
# COMPACT_ATOMS: atom_id res chain seq x y z
N GLU A 1 30.90 -3.89 36.98
CA GLU A 1 31.14 -2.78 37.94
C GLU A 1 31.65 -1.51 37.28
N CYS A 2 32.63 -1.59 36.36
CA CYS A 2 33.15 -0.41 35.65
C CYS A 2 32.09 0.41 34.90
N SER A 3 31.16 -0.21 34.16
CA SER A 3 30.14 0.56 33.41
C SER A 3 29.25 1.41 34.31
N ARG A 4 28.93 0.92 35.52
CA ARG A 4 28.10 1.62 36.50
C ARG A 4 28.71 2.95 36.94
N VAL A 5 30.04 3.05 36.97
CA VAL A 5 30.73 4.30 37.32
C VAL A 5 30.47 5.36 36.26
N PHE A 6 30.52 4.99 34.98
CA PHE A 6 30.29 5.90 33.87
C PHE A 6 28.81 6.26 33.69
N THR A 7 27.88 5.32 33.86
CA THR A 7 26.44 5.61 33.79
C THR A 7 25.91 6.39 34.99
N ASN A 8 26.69 6.52 36.08
CA ASN A 8 26.33 7.40 37.20
C ASN A 8 26.69 8.87 36.93
N LEU A 9 27.44 9.15 35.87
CA LEU A 9 27.71 10.52 35.43
C LEU A 9 26.43 11.08 34.80
N LYS A 10 25.96 12.23 35.30
CA LYS A 10 24.70 12.83 34.82
C LYS A 10 24.71 13.15 33.32
N ASN A 11 25.88 13.44 32.78
CA ASN A 11 26.08 13.74 31.37
C ASN A 11 26.28 12.47 30.52
N VAL A 12 26.00 11.26 31.03
CA VAL A 12 26.07 10.00 30.29
C VAL A 12 24.77 9.23 30.50
N GLU A 13 24.06 8.91 29.43
CA GLU A 13 22.84 8.11 29.52
C GLU A 13 23.19 6.63 29.58
N GLU A 14 23.99 6.16 28.63
CA GLU A 14 24.39 4.77 28.55
C GLU A 14 25.88 4.64 28.19
N ALA A 15 26.60 3.83 28.98
CA ALA A 15 27.98 3.45 28.69
C ALA A 15 28.19 1.96 28.96
N SER A 16 28.99 1.33 28.10
CA SER A 16 29.47 -0.03 28.29
C SER A 16 30.96 0.00 28.65
N CYS A 17 31.40 -0.97 29.46
CA CYS A 17 32.81 -1.08 29.84
C CYS A 17 33.23 -2.55 29.87
N VAL A 18 34.35 -2.84 29.20
CA VAL A 18 35.00 -4.15 29.18
C VAL A 18 36.36 -4.00 29.85
N ALA A 19 36.65 -4.85 30.83
CA ALA A 19 37.95 -4.91 31.49
C ALA A 19 38.72 -6.15 31.01
N THR A 20 39.91 -5.94 30.48
CA THR A 20 40.82 -7.00 30.02
C THR A 20 42.10 -6.95 30.85
N GLN A 21 42.56 -8.10 31.32
CA GLN A 21 43.84 -8.18 32.03
C GLN A 21 44.96 -8.04 30.99
N TRP A 22 45.73 -6.96 31.10
CA TRP A 22 46.89 -6.71 30.26
C TRP A 22 48.11 -7.02 31.12
N GLN A 23 48.71 -8.21 30.99
CA GLN A 23 49.86 -8.65 31.82
C GLN A 23 49.53 -8.84 33.32
N GLU A 24 50.50 -9.30 34.12
CA GLU A 24 50.27 -9.70 35.53
C GLU A 24 49.83 -8.54 36.45
N SER A 25 50.18 -7.28 36.11
CA SER A 25 49.96 -6.11 36.98
C SER A 25 49.26 -4.92 36.31
N SER A 26 48.76 -5.06 35.08
CA SER A 26 47.95 -4.01 34.42
C SER A 26 46.57 -4.50 33.98
N VAL A 27 45.62 -3.57 33.97
CA VAL A 27 44.26 -3.79 33.51
C VAL A 27 43.95 -2.72 32.47
N GLU A 28 43.41 -3.15 31.34
CA GLU A 28 42.90 -2.27 30.30
C GLU A 28 41.38 -2.20 30.43
N TYR A 29 40.84 -0.98 30.43
CA TYR A 29 39.40 -0.74 30.42
C TYR A 29 39.03 -0.09 29.10
N THR A 30 38.23 -0.80 28.30
CA THR A 30 37.61 -0.23 27.10
C THR A 30 36.22 0.27 27.47
N VAL A 31 36.02 1.58 27.43
CA VAL A 31 34.74 2.23 27.73
C VAL A 31 34.15 2.76 26.43
N THR A 32 32.90 2.38 26.14
CA THR A 32 32.14 2.87 24.99
C THR A 32 30.93 3.65 25.49
N PHE A 33 30.86 4.94 25.16
CA PHE A 33 29.68 5.76 25.37
C PHE A 33 28.65 5.43 24.27
N ASN A 34 27.55 4.80 24.67
CA ASN A 34 26.54 4.28 23.75
C ASN A 34 25.48 5.34 23.42
N GLU A 35 25.15 6.17 24.42
CA GLU A 35 24.12 7.20 24.35
C GLU A 35 24.41 8.33 25.35
N TRP A 36 24.06 9.54 24.93
CA TRP A 36 24.17 10.77 25.71
C TRP A 36 22.76 11.24 26.10
N PRO A 37 22.57 11.94 27.24
CA PRO A 37 21.24 12.27 27.76
C PRO A 37 20.41 13.13 26.79
N MET A 38 19.09 12.96 26.73
CA MET A 38 18.25 13.80 25.86
C MET A 38 18.34 15.28 26.22
N PHE A 39 18.40 15.59 27.51
CA PHE A 39 18.63 16.94 28.02
C PHE A 39 20.10 17.08 28.38
N PRO A 40 20.88 17.89 27.64
CA PRO A 40 22.31 18.01 27.90
C PRO A 40 22.56 18.58 29.30
N GLU A 41 23.37 17.89 30.08
CA GLU A 41 23.96 18.38 31.34
C GLU A 41 25.28 19.14 31.07
N GLU A 42 25.50 19.49 29.81
CA GLU A 42 26.63 20.24 29.29
C GLU A 42 26.55 21.72 29.66
N ASN A 43 27.69 22.39 29.65
CA ASN A 43 27.78 23.82 29.97
C ASN A 43 28.74 24.53 29.02
N ASN A 44 29.02 25.81 29.31
CA ASN A 44 29.92 26.64 28.51
C ASN A 44 31.41 26.23 28.56
N ILE A 45 31.77 25.23 29.38
CA ILE A 45 33.15 24.72 29.55
C ILE A 45 33.25 23.29 28.99
N HIS A 46 32.21 22.48 29.15
CA HIS A 46 32.15 21.10 28.68
C HIS A 46 30.95 20.93 27.74
N SER A 47 31.24 20.79 26.46
CA SER A 47 30.26 20.42 25.43
C SER A 47 30.88 19.51 24.37
N HIS A 48 30.08 18.67 23.75
CA HIS A 48 30.52 17.82 22.64
C HIS A 48 29.40 17.50 21.66
N THR A 49 29.77 17.17 20.43
CA THR A 49 28.81 16.75 19.39
C THR A 49 28.67 15.23 19.28
N GLY A 50 28.98 14.50 20.36
CA GLY A 50 28.85 13.04 20.46
C GLY A 50 30.17 12.31 20.55
N ASN A 51 31.27 12.97 20.16
CA ASN A 51 32.63 12.51 20.39
C ASN A 51 33.39 13.55 21.25
N PRO A 52 33.41 13.42 22.58
CA PRO A 52 34.16 14.31 23.44
C PRO A 52 35.67 14.19 23.15
N PRO A 53 36.42 15.29 23.06
CA PRO A 53 37.85 15.20 22.77
C PRO A 53 38.58 14.48 23.91
N ILE A 54 39.66 13.76 23.58
CA ILE A 54 40.46 13.02 24.58
C ILE A 54 40.96 13.90 25.74
N SER A 55 41.16 15.20 25.48
CA SER A 55 41.55 16.19 26.49
C SER A 55 40.50 16.44 27.57
N SER A 56 39.25 16.03 27.34
CA SER A 56 38.17 16.07 28.35
C SER A 56 38.27 14.96 29.38
N PHE A 57 39.17 13.98 29.17
CA PHE A 57 39.37 12.85 30.07
C PHE A 57 40.71 12.95 30.78
N THR A 58 40.67 12.74 32.09
CA THR A 58 41.86 12.70 32.94
C THR A 58 41.84 11.44 33.77
N CYS A 59 43.02 10.84 33.98
CA CYS A 59 43.17 9.71 34.87
C CYS A 59 43.85 10.17 36.15
N ASP A 60 43.14 10.03 37.27
CA ASP A 60 43.69 10.29 38.59
C ASP A 60 44.35 9.01 39.14
N ILE A 61 45.65 9.11 39.45
CA ILE A 61 46.45 8.01 40.00
C ILE A 61 46.84 8.25 41.47
N SER A 62 46.27 9.27 42.11
CA SER A 62 46.63 9.69 43.47
C SER A 62 46.43 8.60 44.52
N ASP A 63 45.44 7.73 44.33
CA ASP A 63 45.10 6.63 45.24
C ASP A 63 45.75 5.29 44.86
N VAL A 64 46.66 5.26 43.89
CA VAL A 64 47.32 4.02 43.43
C VAL A 64 48.71 3.89 44.08
N SER A 65 48.99 2.73 44.68
CA SER A 65 50.27 2.44 45.33
C SER A 65 51.14 1.49 44.48
N GLY A 66 52.43 1.82 44.32
CA GLY A 66 53.39 1.03 43.54
C GLY A 66 54.55 1.87 43.00
N THR A 67 55.57 1.22 42.43
CA THR A 67 56.63 1.87 41.63
C THR A 67 56.24 1.86 40.16
N ASP A 68 56.50 2.95 39.42
CA ASP A 68 56.20 3.08 37.98
C ASP A 68 54.72 2.94 37.59
N VAL A 69 53.82 3.46 38.42
CA VAL A 69 52.39 3.58 38.10
C VAL A 69 52.21 4.55 36.94
N SER A 70 51.57 4.11 35.86
CA SER A 70 51.20 4.97 34.74
C SER A 70 49.76 4.72 34.34
N CYS A 71 49.05 5.78 33.95
CA CYS A 71 47.73 5.70 33.35
C CYS A 71 47.76 6.39 31.99
N ARG A 72 47.26 5.70 30.97
CA ARG A 72 47.20 6.20 29.60
C ARG A 72 45.78 6.07 29.11
N ILE A 73 45.29 7.15 28.52
CA ILE A 73 43.99 7.18 27.84
C ILE A 73 44.32 7.27 26.36
N SER A 74 43.64 6.46 25.56
CA SER A 74 43.71 6.50 24.11
C SER A 74 42.30 6.46 23.55
N ASP A 75 42.09 7.20 22.48
CA ASP A 75 40.83 7.14 21.74
C ASP A 75 40.88 5.91 20.83
N VAL A 76 39.92 5.01 21.01
CA VAL A 76 39.86 3.72 20.32
C VAL A 76 39.06 3.84 19.01
N VAL A 77 38.03 4.70 18.98
CA VAL A 77 37.16 4.91 17.83
C VAL A 77 36.75 6.38 17.76
N ASN A 78 37.26 7.09 16.76
CA ASN A 78 36.99 8.52 16.55
C ASN A 78 36.30 8.86 15.22
N GLU A 79 36.01 7.85 14.40
CA GLU A 79 35.29 7.98 13.13
C GLU A 79 33.92 7.30 13.22
N ASN A 80 32.94 7.82 12.46
CA ASN A 80 31.57 7.31 12.41
C ASN A 80 30.88 7.19 13.79
N THR A 81 31.26 8.06 14.73
CA THR A 81 30.59 8.18 16.03
C THR A 81 29.17 8.70 15.85
N LYS A 82 28.23 8.25 16.69
CA LYS A 82 26.88 8.81 16.70
C LYS A 82 26.95 10.30 17.03
N GLU A 83 26.23 11.11 16.28
CA GLU A 83 26.14 12.53 16.58
C GLU A 83 25.31 12.76 17.86
N TYR A 84 25.67 13.81 18.58
CA TYR A 84 24.93 14.34 19.71
C TYR A 84 24.85 15.85 19.54
N VAL A 85 24.11 16.25 18.51
CA VAL A 85 23.90 17.65 18.14
C VAL A 85 22.44 18.01 18.41
N TYR A 86 22.17 19.30 18.56
CA TYR A 86 20.81 19.78 18.79
C TYR A 86 19.83 19.25 17.73
N CYS A 87 18.72 18.68 18.22
CA CYS A 87 17.66 18.09 17.40
C CYS A 87 18.17 17.05 16.37
N GLY A 88 19.28 16.37 16.69
CA GLY A 88 19.92 15.40 15.80
C GLY A 88 20.16 15.95 14.39
N GLY A 89 20.46 17.26 14.25
CA GLY A 89 20.66 17.91 12.95
C GLY A 89 19.45 17.87 12.01
N ARG A 90 18.29 17.43 12.50
CA ARG A 90 17.05 17.14 11.75
C ARG A 90 15.89 18.03 12.20
N GLY A 91 16.19 19.08 12.93
CA GLY A 91 15.24 20.08 13.36
C GLY A 91 15.93 21.37 13.77
N LYS A 92 15.11 22.40 14.00
CA LYS A 92 15.56 23.66 14.57
C LYS A 92 15.33 23.65 16.08
N CYS A 93 16.40 23.85 16.85
CA CYS A 93 16.31 24.02 18.29
C CYS A 93 15.83 25.43 18.63
N ASP A 94 14.80 25.52 19.46
CA ASP A 94 14.43 26.74 20.17
C ASP A 94 15.21 26.80 21.48
N PHE A 95 16.16 27.74 21.59
CA PHE A 95 16.99 27.88 22.78
C PHE A 95 16.28 28.58 23.94
N GLU A 96 15.09 29.17 23.72
CA GLU A 96 14.29 29.76 24.80
C GLU A 96 13.48 28.69 25.53
N THR A 97 12.91 27.73 24.81
CA THR A 97 12.08 26.66 25.40
C THR A 97 12.82 25.34 25.59
N GLY A 98 13.88 25.10 24.81
CA GLY A 98 14.57 23.81 24.73
C GLY A 98 13.91 22.80 23.80
N ASP A 99 12.88 23.19 23.04
CA ASP A 99 12.14 22.28 22.15
C ASP A 99 12.74 22.22 20.73
N CYS A 100 12.52 21.08 20.06
CA CYS A 100 12.94 20.87 18.68
C CYS A 100 11.75 20.95 17.71
N ALA A 101 11.85 21.85 16.73
CA ALA A 101 10.97 21.87 15.57
C ALA A 101 11.55 20.99 14.46
N CYS A 102 11.08 19.74 14.35
CA CYS A 102 11.59 18.77 13.39
C CYS A 102 11.28 19.14 11.94
N PHE A 103 12.20 18.82 11.04
CA PHE A 103 11.97 18.88 9.60
C PHE A 103 11.08 17.72 9.14
N ASP A 104 10.49 17.86 7.96
CA ASP A 104 9.64 16.84 7.35
C ASP A 104 10.35 15.48 7.29
N GLY A 105 9.63 14.42 7.68
CA GLY A 105 10.18 13.07 7.74
C GLY A 105 10.77 12.68 9.10
N PHE A 106 10.86 13.62 10.04
CA PHE A 106 11.39 13.39 11.38
C PHE A 106 10.40 13.80 12.48
N ALA A 107 10.46 13.08 13.59
CA ALA A 107 9.57 13.25 14.73
C ALA A 107 10.29 12.90 16.04
N GLY A 108 9.55 13.02 17.15
CA GLY A 108 10.07 12.84 18.50
C GLY A 108 10.73 14.11 19.03
N GLN A 109 10.97 14.14 20.35
CA GLN A 109 11.45 15.34 21.05
C GLN A 109 12.85 15.81 20.59
N ALA A 110 13.66 14.90 20.05
CA ALA A 110 14.99 15.19 19.52
C ALA A 110 15.08 15.05 17.98
N CYS A 111 13.96 14.88 17.28
CA CYS A 111 13.91 14.67 15.82
C CYS A 111 14.73 13.47 15.31
N THR A 112 14.95 12.47 16.16
CA THR A 112 15.72 11.25 15.83
C THR A 112 14.83 10.13 15.30
N VAL A 113 13.50 10.26 15.41
CA VAL A 113 12.54 9.26 14.92
C VAL A 113 12.19 9.55 13.46
N SER A 114 12.44 8.61 12.56
CA SER A 114 11.96 8.69 11.17
C SER A 114 10.45 8.41 11.12
N THR A 115 9.70 9.19 10.36
CA THR A 115 8.27 8.93 10.10
C THR A 115 8.05 7.88 9.01
N TYR A 116 9.12 7.40 8.38
CA TYR A 116 9.09 6.35 7.37
C TYR A 116 9.56 5.02 7.94
N TYR A 117 8.86 3.95 7.56
CA TYR A 117 9.30 2.58 7.78
C TYR A 117 10.13 2.10 6.58
N LEU A 118 11.31 1.54 6.83
CA LEU A 118 12.23 1.01 5.81
C LEU A 118 12.64 -0.43 6.15
N ALA A 119 12.40 -1.36 5.23
CA ALA A 119 12.90 -2.74 5.31
C ALA A 119 14.04 -2.94 4.31
N LYS A 120 15.08 -3.69 4.69
CA LYS A 120 16.22 -4.06 3.82
C LYS A 120 16.21 -5.54 3.41
N SER A 121 15.22 -6.33 3.84
CA SER A 121 15.15 -7.75 3.51
C SER A 121 14.62 -7.96 2.09
N ASN A 122 15.21 -8.92 1.38
CA ASN A 122 14.74 -9.34 0.04
C ASN A 122 13.82 -10.57 0.10
N THR A 123 13.68 -11.20 1.27
CA THR A 123 12.97 -12.48 1.44
C THR A 123 11.91 -12.43 2.53
N LEU A 124 11.86 -11.34 3.30
CA LEU A 124 10.85 -11.10 4.33
C LEU A 124 9.96 -9.94 3.89
N PRO A 125 8.69 -9.92 4.33
CA PRO A 125 7.79 -8.80 4.04
C PRO A 125 8.38 -7.48 4.57
N GLY A 126 8.06 -6.39 3.86
CA GLY A 126 8.37 -5.04 4.33
C GLY A 126 7.71 -4.78 5.68
N ALA A 127 6.42 -5.06 5.82
CA ALA A 127 5.73 -5.07 7.10
C ALA A 127 4.98 -6.38 7.27
N TYR A 128 5.12 -7.03 8.43
CA TYR A 128 4.35 -8.21 8.82
C TYR A 128 3.44 -7.83 9.99
N ILE A 129 2.13 -7.95 9.79
CA ILE A 129 1.12 -7.60 10.79
C ILE A 129 0.27 -8.85 11.01
N GLU A 130 0.31 -9.38 12.23
CA GLU A 130 -0.39 -10.61 12.60
C GLU A 130 -1.07 -10.46 13.96
N ASN A 131 -2.27 -11.02 14.08
CA ASN A 131 -2.91 -11.32 15.35
C ASN A 131 -3.28 -12.81 15.37
N THR A 132 -2.85 -13.51 16.41
CA THR A 132 -2.99 -14.97 16.56
C THR A 132 -4.23 -15.39 17.34
N GLY A 133 -4.97 -14.43 17.92
CA GLY A 133 -6.19 -14.72 18.68
C GLY A 133 -7.34 -15.17 17.77
N LEU A 134 -7.90 -16.36 18.04
CA LEU A 134 -9.02 -16.90 17.27
C LEU A 134 -10.34 -16.14 17.48
N ASP A 135 -10.46 -15.42 18.60
CA ASP A 135 -11.63 -14.59 18.97
C ASP A 135 -11.37 -13.10 18.70
N PHE A 136 -10.49 -12.74 17.76
CA PHE A 136 -10.18 -11.34 17.48
C PHE A 136 -11.37 -10.58 16.89
N LEU A 137 -11.73 -9.45 17.51
CA LEU A 137 -12.89 -8.61 17.14
C LEU A 137 -12.51 -7.21 16.61
N GLY A 138 -11.22 -6.90 16.51
CA GLY A 138 -10.72 -5.57 16.16
C GLY A 138 -10.29 -5.42 14.69
N ASN A 139 -9.62 -4.30 14.40
CA ASN A 139 -9.02 -4.04 13.08
C ASN A 139 -7.54 -4.44 13.09
N MET A 140 -7.09 -5.22 12.09
CA MET A 140 -5.67 -5.51 11.90
C MET A 140 -4.90 -4.27 11.42
N LEU A 141 -5.53 -3.47 10.55
CA LEU A 141 -5.00 -2.22 10.03
C LEU A 141 -6.14 -1.20 9.97
N GLU A 142 -5.95 -0.07 10.64
CA GLU A 142 -6.85 1.09 10.57
C GLU A 142 -6.05 2.30 10.09
N LEU A 143 -6.50 2.91 9.00
CA LEU A 143 -5.87 4.09 8.42
C LEU A 143 -6.83 5.28 8.57
N ARG A 144 -6.37 6.33 9.26
CA ARG A 144 -7.15 7.54 9.51
C ARG A 144 -6.30 8.77 9.25
N THR A 145 -6.93 9.78 8.65
CA THR A 145 -6.42 11.15 8.64
C THR A 145 -7.46 12.07 9.28
N ALA A 146 -6.99 13.17 9.88
CA ALA A 146 -7.87 14.23 10.35
C ALA A 146 -8.42 15.09 9.20
N LYS A 147 -7.85 14.96 8.00
CA LYS A 147 -8.32 15.66 6.80
C LYS A 147 -9.62 15.05 6.31
N GLU A 148 -10.61 15.90 6.05
CA GLU A 148 -11.89 15.51 5.45
C GLU A 148 -11.71 14.86 4.06
N SER A 149 -12.75 14.14 3.63
CA SER A 149 -12.83 13.52 2.30
C SER A 149 -12.49 14.51 1.19
N ALA A 150 -11.47 14.20 0.39
CA ALA A 150 -10.99 15.06 -0.69
C ALA A 150 -10.25 14.29 -1.79
N THR A 151 -10.20 14.87 -2.99
CA THR A 151 -9.55 14.30 -4.18
C THR A 151 -8.05 14.56 -4.27
N ASP A 152 -7.51 15.42 -3.40
CA ASP A 152 -6.14 15.95 -3.47
C ASP A 152 -5.11 15.12 -2.69
N PHE A 153 -5.51 13.99 -2.10
CA PHE A 153 -4.61 13.05 -1.45
C PHE A 153 -5.04 11.59 -1.65
N ASN A 154 -4.11 10.66 -1.38
CA ASN A 154 -4.40 9.22 -1.35
C ASN A 154 -4.40 8.71 0.09
N MET A 155 -5.42 7.94 0.44
CA MET A 155 -5.47 7.21 1.70
C MET A 155 -4.55 5.98 1.64
N ILE A 156 -4.53 5.30 0.49
CA ILE A 156 -3.62 4.17 0.21
C ILE A 156 -2.98 4.41 -1.15
N ARG A 157 -1.66 4.22 -1.25
CA ARG A 157 -0.91 4.33 -2.51
C ARG A 157 0.17 3.26 -2.59
N CYS A 158 0.01 2.35 -3.54
CA CYS A 158 0.98 1.28 -3.83
C CYS A 158 1.71 1.58 -5.14
N VAL A 159 3.03 1.68 -5.07
CA VAL A 159 3.89 2.06 -6.21
C VAL A 159 4.93 0.97 -6.45
N ALA A 160 5.06 0.51 -7.71
CA ALA A 160 6.12 -0.37 -8.16
C ALA A 160 7.01 0.40 -9.14
N GLY A 161 8.26 0.68 -8.74
CA GLY A 161 9.12 1.62 -9.46
C GLY A 161 8.51 3.01 -9.45
N GLU A 162 8.13 3.53 -10.62
CA GLU A 162 7.43 4.82 -10.77
C GLU A 162 5.92 4.65 -11.04
N ILE A 163 5.45 3.42 -11.14
CA ILE A 163 4.08 3.11 -11.56
C ILE A 163 3.20 2.90 -10.34
N THR A 164 2.14 3.71 -10.21
CA THR A 164 1.07 3.42 -9.26
C THR A 164 0.24 2.25 -9.79
N VAL A 165 0.21 1.14 -9.04
CA VAL A 165 -0.49 -0.10 -9.42
C VAL A 165 -1.85 -0.23 -8.74
N PHE A 166 -1.98 0.37 -7.56
CA PHE A 166 -3.19 0.44 -6.77
C PHE A 166 -3.18 1.72 -5.94
N ASN A 167 -4.29 2.45 -5.91
CA ASN A 167 -4.48 3.54 -4.98
C ASN A 167 -5.96 3.71 -4.61
N VAL A 168 -6.17 4.24 -3.41
CA VAL A 168 -7.47 4.70 -2.92
C VAL A 168 -7.31 6.17 -2.55
N ARG A 169 -8.05 7.05 -3.21
CA ARG A 169 -8.05 8.48 -2.89
C ARG A 169 -8.76 8.77 -1.56
N GLY A 170 -8.54 9.97 -1.03
CA GLY A 170 -9.20 10.45 0.19
C GLY A 170 -10.73 10.50 0.10
N ASP A 171 -11.28 10.61 -1.10
CA ASP A 171 -12.72 10.56 -1.39
C ASP A 171 -13.25 9.15 -1.70
N GLY A 172 -12.41 8.12 -1.56
CA GLY A 172 -12.79 6.72 -1.73
C GLY A 172 -12.72 6.20 -3.16
N GLU A 173 -12.39 7.01 -4.17
CA GLU A 173 -12.19 6.46 -5.51
C GLU A 173 -10.96 5.55 -5.54
N MET A 174 -11.22 4.29 -5.91
CA MET A 174 -10.20 3.27 -6.09
C MET A 174 -9.76 3.22 -7.56
N ARG A 175 -8.45 3.13 -7.79
CA ARG A 175 -7.88 2.79 -9.09
C ARG A 175 -6.95 1.61 -8.94
N ILE A 176 -7.11 0.63 -9.81
CA ILE A 176 -6.31 -0.59 -9.86
C ILE A 176 -5.94 -0.88 -11.31
N LYS A 177 -4.68 -1.27 -11.56
CA LYS A 177 -4.22 -1.57 -12.92
C LYS A 177 -4.77 -2.89 -13.47
N ASN A 178 -4.89 -3.91 -12.63
CA ASN A 178 -5.43 -5.21 -12.99
C ASN A 178 -6.13 -5.80 -11.76
N LEU A 179 -7.37 -6.28 -11.96
CA LEU A 179 -8.18 -6.90 -10.92
C LEU A 179 -8.55 -8.32 -11.38
N VAL A 180 -8.23 -9.30 -10.54
CA VAL A 180 -8.60 -10.72 -10.71
C VAL A 180 -9.36 -11.13 -9.47
N THR A 181 -10.52 -11.77 -9.61
CA THR A 181 -11.36 -12.24 -8.51
C THR A 181 -11.74 -13.70 -8.73
N ASP A 182 -11.77 -14.50 -7.66
CA ASP A 182 -12.08 -15.94 -7.73
C ASP A 182 -13.59 -16.22 -7.62
N GLU A 183 -14.33 -15.41 -6.86
CA GLU A 183 -15.78 -15.61 -6.59
C GLU A 183 -16.69 -14.59 -7.30
N GLY A 184 -16.13 -13.75 -8.19
CA GLY A 184 -16.88 -12.76 -8.98
C GLY A 184 -16.81 -11.32 -8.45
N MET A 185 -17.68 -10.45 -8.98
CA MET A 185 -17.82 -9.04 -8.58
C MET A 185 -19.32 -8.68 -8.48
N THR A 186 -19.72 -8.14 -7.33
CA THR A 186 -21.08 -7.64 -7.07
C THR A 186 -21.08 -6.12 -6.97
N ILE A 187 -21.98 -5.45 -7.69
CA ILE A 187 -22.18 -3.99 -7.63
C ILE A 187 -23.59 -3.73 -7.12
N GLU A 188 -23.71 -3.24 -5.88
CA GLU A 188 -25.02 -3.00 -5.25
C GLU A 188 -25.74 -1.79 -5.86
N ALA A 189 -25.01 -0.77 -6.29
CA ALA A 189 -25.56 0.46 -6.86
C ALA A 189 -24.63 1.10 -7.90
N GLY A 190 -25.19 1.92 -8.80
CA GLY A 190 -24.45 2.66 -9.82
C GLY A 190 -24.09 1.88 -11.09
N GLY A 191 -24.00 0.54 -10.99
CA GLY A 191 -23.76 -0.35 -12.12
C GLY A 191 -22.33 -0.29 -12.69
N LEU A 192 -22.11 -1.01 -13.78
CA LEU A 192 -20.83 -1.06 -14.48
C LEU A 192 -20.84 -0.13 -15.71
N LEU A 193 -19.93 0.84 -15.74
CA LEU A 193 -19.66 1.67 -16.92
C LEU A 193 -18.32 1.27 -17.56
N VAL A 194 -18.37 0.67 -18.75
CA VAL A 194 -17.19 0.36 -19.55
C VAL A 194 -17.02 1.39 -20.66
N ARG A 195 -15.99 2.22 -20.58
CA ARG A 195 -15.73 3.26 -21.60
C ARG A 195 -15.12 2.70 -22.87
N ASN A 196 -14.12 1.81 -22.72
CA ASN A 196 -13.37 1.20 -23.83
C ASN A 196 -13.23 -0.30 -23.58
N GLY A 197 -13.10 -1.10 -24.66
CA GLY A 197 -12.80 -2.55 -24.59
C GLY A 197 -14.02 -3.47 -24.48
N GLY A 198 -15.13 -2.99 -23.90
CA GLY A 198 -16.37 -3.77 -23.75
C GLY A 198 -16.29 -4.84 -22.65
N VAL A 199 -17.33 -5.67 -22.56
CA VAL A 199 -17.41 -6.83 -21.64
C VAL A 199 -17.32 -8.09 -22.49
N THR A 200 -16.38 -8.97 -22.15
CA THR A 200 -16.26 -10.31 -22.73
C THR A 200 -16.63 -11.34 -21.68
N VAL A 201 -17.59 -12.22 -21.99
CA VAL A 201 -17.99 -13.36 -21.17
C VAL A 201 -17.53 -14.61 -21.92
N ALA A 202 -16.48 -15.27 -21.41
CA ALA A 202 -15.85 -16.39 -22.10
C ALA A 202 -16.62 -17.70 -21.92
N ASP A 203 -17.07 -17.95 -20.69
CA ASP A 203 -17.81 -19.14 -20.29
C ASP A 203 -19.16 -18.73 -19.65
N ASP A 204 -20.11 -19.67 -19.60
CA ASP A 204 -21.51 -19.47 -19.21
C ASP A 204 -22.30 -18.51 -20.10
N GLY A 205 -22.73 -17.37 -19.59
CA GLY A 205 -23.58 -16.44 -20.32
C GLY A 205 -23.95 -15.20 -19.53
N MET A 206 -24.60 -14.26 -20.22
CA MET A 206 -25.10 -13.02 -19.63
C MET A 206 -26.59 -13.16 -19.31
N TYR A 207 -26.93 -13.07 -18.03
CA TYR A 207 -28.32 -12.91 -17.57
C TYR A 207 -28.57 -11.43 -17.25
N VAL A 208 -29.62 -10.86 -17.84
CA VAL A 208 -30.02 -9.47 -17.61
C VAL A 208 -31.49 -9.46 -17.22
N GLU A 209 -31.76 -8.96 -16.03
CA GLU A 209 -33.10 -8.83 -15.49
C GLU A 209 -33.36 -7.38 -15.08
N ASN A 210 -34.61 -6.97 -15.21
CA ASN A 210 -35.08 -5.71 -14.68
C ASN A 210 -36.47 -5.91 -14.08
N THR A 211 -36.59 -5.60 -12.79
CA THR A 211 -37.88 -5.60 -12.07
C THR A 211 -38.61 -4.27 -12.20
N ASN A 212 -37.95 -3.24 -12.71
CA ASN A 212 -38.55 -1.96 -13.04
C ASN A 212 -39.13 -1.96 -14.46
N ASN A 213 -39.99 -0.99 -14.77
CA ASN A 213 -40.54 -0.81 -16.12
C ASN A 213 -39.56 -0.08 -17.06
N LEU A 214 -38.30 -0.51 -17.13
CA LEU A 214 -37.28 0.05 -18.04
C LEU A 214 -36.84 -1.01 -19.06
N LYS A 215 -36.17 -0.56 -20.13
CA LYS A 215 -35.58 -1.47 -21.13
C LYS A 215 -34.59 -2.41 -20.44
N VAL A 216 -34.72 -3.71 -20.66
CA VAL A 216 -33.79 -4.73 -20.15
C VAL A 216 -32.45 -4.67 -20.90
N LEU A 217 -32.50 -4.47 -22.23
CA LEU A 217 -31.33 -4.31 -23.08
C LEU A 217 -31.61 -3.26 -24.16
N GLU A 218 -30.67 -2.34 -24.35
CA GLU A 218 -30.68 -1.37 -25.44
C GLU A 218 -29.31 -1.38 -26.13
N LEU A 219 -29.31 -1.63 -27.45
CA LEU A 219 -28.12 -1.66 -28.29
C LEU A 219 -28.18 -0.48 -29.26
N VAL A 220 -27.19 0.41 -29.18
CA VAL A 220 -27.18 1.66 -29.96
C VAL A 220 -25.86 1.79 -30.69
N ALA A 221 -25.94 1.92 -32.01
CA ALA A 221 -24.85 2.47 -32.81
C ALA A 221 -25.11 3.97 -33.01
N SER A 222 -24.40 4.81 -32.26
CA SER A 222 -24.59 6.27 -32.29
C SER A 222 -23.72 6.98 -33.32
N ASN A 223 -22.83 6.26 -34.02
CA ASN A 223 -21.98 6.84 -35.07
C ASN A 223 -22.84 7.12 -36.33
N PRO A 224 -22.86 8.36 -36.86
CA PRO A 224 -23.64 8.69 -38.07
C PRO A 224 -23.19 7.90 -39.32
N ASP A 225 -21.93 7.48 -39.37
CA ASP A 225 -21.36 6.72 -40.48
C ASP A 225 -21.31 5.21 -40.18
N TYR A 226 -22.17 4.73 -39.29
CA TYR A 226 -22.15 3.33 -38.87
C TYR A 226 -22.52 2.36 -40.00
N THR A 227 -21.59 1.48 -40.37
CA THR A 227 -21.77 0.46 -41.43
C THR A 227 -21.67 -0.98 -40.93
N SER A 228 -21.59 -1.20 -39.62
CA SER A 228 -21.38 -2.53 -39.01
C SER A 228 -22.71 -3.16 -38.51
N LYS A 229 -22.62 -4.14 -37.60
CA LYS A 229 -23.76 -4.88 -37.02
C LYS A 229 -24.04 -4.47 -35.58
N VAL A 230 -25.22 -3.90 -35.31
CA VAL A 230 -25.62 -3.53 -33.93
C VAL A 230 -25.71 -4.76 -33.03
N LEU A 231 -26.16 -5.88 -33.61
CA LEU A 231 -26.22 -7.18 -32.96
C LEU A 231 -25.73 -8.24 -33.96
N SER A 232 -24.84 -9.11 -33.51
CA SER A 232 -24.38 -10.28 -34.25
C SER A 232 -24.57 -11.50 -33.37
N ILE A 233 -25.39 -12.45 -33.82
CA ILE A 233 -25.65 -13.72 -33.13
C ILE A 233 -25.05 -14.82 -34.00
N VAL A 234 -24.08 -15.55 -33.44
CA VAL A 234 -23.34 -16.58 -34.16
C VAL A 234 -23.23 -17.80 -33.26
N ALA A 235 -23.46 -18.97 -33.84
CA ALA A 235 -23.20 -20.24 -33.20
C ALA A 235 -22.19 -21.02 -34.05
N ASP A 236 -21.15 -21.55 -33.42
CA ASP A 236 -20.17 -22.42 -34.08
C ASP A 236 -20.60 -23.88 -33.92
N SER A 237 -21.72 -24.24 -34.57
CA SER A 237 -22.29 -25.58 -34.55
C SER A 237 -22.57 -26.07 -35.96
N SER A 238 -22.25 -27.33 -36.23
CA SER A 238 -22.53 -27.97 -37.52
C SER A 238 -23.96 -28.52 -37.63
N ASP A 239 -24.67 -28.69 -36.52
CA ASP A 239 -26.02 -29.25 -36.47
C ASP A 239 -27.08 -28.15 -36.31
N LEU A 240 -27.34 -27.46 -37.41
CA LEU A 240 -28.12 -26.22 -37.45
C LEU A 240 -29.62 -26.41 -37.17
N GLU A 241 -30.15 -27.63 -37.21
CA GLU A 241 -31.57 -27.89 -36.96
C GLU A 241 -31.91 -28.11 -35.47
N LYS A 242 -30.89 -28.26 -34.60
CA LYS A 242 -31.09 -28.66 -33.20
C LYS A 242 -31.17 -27.51 -32.19
N PHE A 243 -30.95 -26.28 -32.61
CA PHE A 243 -30.93 -25.13 -31.70
C PHE A 243 -31.58 -23.88 -32.32
N SER A 244 -31.96 -22.94 -31.46
CA SER A 244 -32.44 -21.62 -31.86
C SER A 244 -31.34 -20.58 -31.67
N LEU A 245 -31.14 -19.73 -32.69
CA LEU A 245 -30.33 -18.51 -32.58
C LEU A 245 -31.07 -17.42 -31.79
N ILE A 246 -32.40 -17.34 -31.99
CA ILE A 246 -33.26 -16.37 -31.30
C ILE A 246 -34.49 -17.10 -30.83
N GLU A 247 -34.86 -16.87 -29.56
CA GLU A 247 -36.11 -17.29 -29.00
C GLU A 247 -36.72 -16.13 -28.21
N ALA A 248 -37.95 -15.75 -28.55
CA ALA A 248 -38.68 -14.68 -27.90
C ALA A 248 -40.10 -15.14 -27.54
N GLY A 249 -40.55 -14.74 -26.36
CA GLY A 249 -41.87 -15.05 -25.81
C GLY A 249 -41.88 -14.96 -24.29
N SER A 250 -42.90 -15.51 -23.68
CA SER A 250 -42.95 -15.72 -22.24
C SER A 250 -42.30 -17.05 -21.85
N GLU A 251 -42.14 -17.29 -20.55
CA GLU A 251 -41.75 -18.60 -20.03
C GLU A 251 -42.70 -19.72 -20.52
N ALA A 252 -44.00 -19.42 -20.53
CA ALA A 252 -45.03 -20.38 -20.90
C ALA A 252 -45.22 -20.56 -22.42
N SER A 253 -44.87 -19.55 -23.23
CA SER A 253 -45.13 -19.61 -24.68
C SER A 253 -44.14 -18.79 -25.49
N LYS A 254 -43.45 -19.46 -26.41
CA LYS A 254 -42.59 -18.81 -27.41
C LYS A 254 -43.46 -18.30 -28.54
N VAL A 255 -43.27 -17.04 -28.94
CA VAL A 255 -44.04 -16.38 -30.00
C VAL A 255 -43.24 -16.23 -31.29
N PHE A 256 -41.92 -16.12 -31.18
CA PHE A 256 -41.00 -15.96 -32.30
C PHE A 256 -39.72 -16.76 -32.06
N THR A 257 -39.30 -17.54 -33.05
CA THR A 257 -38.04 -18.29 -33.00
C THR A 257 -37.31 -18.27 -34.33
N VAL A 258 -35.99 -18.20 -34.29
CA VAL A 258 -35.09 -18.38 -35.44
C VAL A 258 -34.19 -19.57 -35.13
N ARG A 259 -34.27 -20.62 -35.94
CA ARG A 259 -33.45 -21.83 -35.82
C ARG A 259 -32.03 -21.59 -36.37
N GLY A 260 -31.07 -22.43 -35.99
CA GLY A 260 -29.66 -22.37 -36.45
C GLY A 260 -29.49 -22.37 -37.96
N ASP A 261 -30.39 -23.02 -38.70
CA ASP A 261 -30.40 -23.08 -40.16
C ASP A 261 -31.15 -21.90 -40.83
N GLY A 262 -31.60 -20.92 -40.02
CA GLY A 262 -32.33 -19.74 -40.47
C GLY A 262 -33.84 -19.91 -40.57
N LYS A 263 -34.40 -21.11 -40.29
CA LYS A 263 -35.86 -21.29 -40.29
C LYS A 263 -36.50 -20.39 -39.22
N THR A 264 -37.33 -19.45 -39.68
CA THR A 264 -38.07 -18.52 -38.81
C THR A 264 -39.49 -19.02 -38.61
N THR A 265 -39.96 -19.05 -37.36
CA THR A 265 -41.33 -19.45 -37.01
C THR A 265 -42.02 -18.36 -36.20
N ILE A 266 -43.18 -17.90 -36.68
CA ILE A 266 -44.08 -16.99 -35.97
C ILE A 266 -45.27 -17.83 -35.47
N LYS A 267 -45.31 -18.12 -34.17
CA LYS A 267 -46.29 -19.06 -33.59
C LYS A 267 -47.64 -18.42 -33.31
N SER A 268 -47.68 -17.11 -33.07
CA SER A 268 -48.89 -16.34 -32.80
C SER A 268 -48.74 -14.89 -33.29
N GLY A 269 -49.86 -14.23 -33.59
CA GLY A 269 -49.89 -12.84 -34.09
C GLY A 269 -49.65 -12.67 -35.59
N GLY A 270 -49.02 -13.65 -36.25
CA GLY A 270 -48.77 -13.62 -37.70
C GLY A 270 -47.75 -12.56 -38.14
N LEU A 271 -47.62 -12.36 -39.45
CA LEU A 271 -46.77 -11.33 -40.05
C LEU A 271 -47.64 -10.19 -40.59
N LEU A 272 -47.46 -8.97 -40.08
CA LEU A 272 -48.09 -7.76 -40.61
C LEU A 272 -47.04 -6.89 -41.33
N VAL A 273 -47.28 -6.56 -42.60
CA VAL A 273 -46.42 -5.68 -43.39
C VAL A 273 -47.20 -4.41 -43.74
N THR A 274 -46.79 -3.28 -43.16
CA THR A 274 -47.47 -1.99 -43.36
C THR A 274 -46.88 -1.17 -44.52
N SER A 275 -45.63 -1.44 -44.90
CA SER A 275 -44.95 -0.83 -46.05
C SER A 275 -43.86 -1.76 -46.60
N GLY A 276 -43.47 -1.61 -47.87
CA GLY A 276 -42.37 -2.38 -48.49
C GLY A 276 -42.71 -3.78 -49.02
N GLY A 277 -43.81 -4.40 -48.58
CA GLY A 277 -44.26 -5.72 -49.05
C GLY A 277 -43.33 -6.88 -48.65
N GLY A 278 -43.77 -8.12 -48.89
CA GLY A 278 -42.94 -9.33 -48.74
C GLY A 278 -42.52 -9.86 -50.10
N THR A 279 -41.25 -10.22 -50.27
CA THR A 279 -40.73 -10.86 -51.49
C THR A 279 -40.42 -12.32 -51.21
N ILE A 280 -40.99 -13.24 -51.98
CA ILE A 280 -40.72 -14.68 -51.89
C ILE A 280 -40.02 -15.09 -53.18
N THR A 281 -38.75 -15.45 -53.08
CA THR A 281 -37.90 -15.81 -54.24
C THR A 281 -38.09 -17.27 -54.68
N ALA A 282 -38.58 -18.14 -53.79
CA ALA A 282 -38.91 -19.54 -54.05
C ALA A 282 -39.87 -20.09 -52.98
N GLY A 283 -40.56 -21.20 -53.26
CA GLY A 283 -41.37 -21.95 -52.28
C GLY A 283 -42.81 -21.47 -52.05
N GLY A 284 -43.11 -20.19 -52.31
CA GLY A 284 -44.47 -19.63 -52.20
C GLY A 284 -45.00 -19.54 -50.75
N LEU A 285 -46.28 -19.20 -50.61
CA LEU A 285 -47.04 -19.34 -49.37
C LEU A 285 -47.80 -20.67 -49.42
N LEU A 286 -47.66 -21.48 -48.38
CA LEU A 286 -48.40 -22.73 -48.19
C LEU A 286 -49.65 -22.50 -47.34
#